data_AF-A0A972TJ40-F1
#
_entry.id   AF-A0A972TJ40-F1
#
_cell.length_a   1.000
_cell.length_b   1.000
_cell.length_c   1.000
_cell.angle_alpha   90.00
_cell.angle_beta   90.00
_cell.angle_gamma   90.00
#
_symmetry.space_group_name_H-M   'P 1'
#
loop_
_entity.id
_entity.type
_entity.pdbx_description
1 polymer ?
#
loop_
_entity_poly.entity_id
_entity_poly.type
_entity_poly.pdbx_seq_one_letter_code
_entity_poly.pdbx_strand_id
1 'polypeptide(L)'
;MKDAIRIAADVNQSNGRFRFVWLTLICFIIFIFMPSVPLAQIDEVKEMLKVTEVWTGDFDGMVKRRVIRALVVHNKMLYFLDGATQRGTSYDGLKEFEQFINKKLKTRTLKINVVFIPVTRDKLLPALAKGLGDIAAANLTITPERKKIVDFSDPLLTGVSEILITGPAAPAIKCLDDLTGKEVHVRPSSSY
;
A
#
# COMPACT_ATOMS: atom_id res chain seq x y z
N MET A 1 20.19 22.19 -73.03
CA MET A 1 19.75 22.59 -71.67
C MET A 1 18.22 22.53 -71.48
N LYS A 2 17.49 21.69 -72.23
CA LYS A 2 16.03 21.49 -72.07
C LYS A 2 15.67 20.07 -71.61
N ASP A 3 16.59 19.12 -71.70
CA ASP A 3 16.32 17.71 -71.36
C ASP A 3 16.52 17.39 -69.87
N ALA A 4 17.33 18.17 -69.14
CA ALA A 4 17.57 17.96 -67.71
C ALA A 4 16.38 18.42 -66.81
N ILE A 5 15.56 19.35 -67.29
CA ILE A 5 14.43 19.90 -66.51
C ILE A 5 13.20 18.95 -66.56
N ARG A 6 13.08 18.14 -67.61
CA ARG A 6 11.93 17.25 -67.81
C ARG A 6 11.99 15.98 -66.95
N ILE A 7 13.19 15.54 -66.56
CA ILE A 7 13.40 14.36 -65.69
C ILE A 7 13.06 14.68 -64.22
N ALA A 8 13.30 15.91 -63.77
CA ALA A 8 13.00 16.32 -62.39
C ALA A 8 11.49 16.46 -62.09
N ALA A 9 10.68 16.73 -63.11
CA ALA A 9 9.22 16.87 -62.96
C ALA A 9 8.49 15.52 -62.86
N ASP A 10 9.00 14.48 -63.53
CA ASP A 10 8.36 13.16 -63.60
C ASP A 10 8.64 12.30 -62.35
N VAL A 11 9.80 12.51 -61.70
CA VAL A 11 10.13 11.84 -60.43
C VAL A 11 9.25 12.30 -59.27
N ASN A 12 8.64 13.49 -59.35
CA ASN A 12 7.83 14.04 -58.26
C ASN A 12 6.35 13.61 -58.32
N GLN A 13 5.86 13.07 -59.44
CA GLN A 13 4.44 12.72 -59.60
C GLN A 13 4.10 11.25 -59.27
N SER A 14 5.09 10.36 -59.13
CA SER A 14 4.86 8.94 -58.79
C SER A 14 4.90 8.62 -57.28
N ASN A 15 5.31 9.58 -56.44
CA ASN A 15 5.59 9.35 -55.02
C ASN A 15 4.36 9.35 -54.09
N GLY A 16 3.17 9.75 -54.57
CA GLY A 16 1.96 9.85 -53.74
C GLY A 16 1.35 8.50 -53.35
N ARG A 17 1.25 7.55 -54.31
CA ARG A 17 0.68 6.21 -54.06
C ARG A 17 1.63 5.31 -53.27
N PHE A 18 2.94 5.45 -53.47
CA PHE A 18 3.95 4.68 -52.73
C PHE A 18 4.09 5.14 -51.27
N ARG A 19 3.99 6.45 -50.98
CA ARG A 19 4.00 6.97 -49.60
C ARG A 19 2.80 6.50 -48.78
N PHE A 20 1.62 6.40 -49.38
CA PHE A 20 0.43 5.88 -48.69
C PHE A 20 0.53 4.39 -48.40
N VAL A 21 1.01 3.58 -49.36
CA VAL A 21 1.21 2.13 -49.16
C VAL A 21 2.25 1.85 -48.08
N TRP A 22 3.37 2.60 -48.07
CA TRP A 22 4.39 2.50 -47.02
C TRP A 22 3.90 2.98 -45.65
N LEU A 23 3.12 4.06 -45.57
CA LEU A 23 2.50 4.47 -44.30
C LEU A 23 1.53 3.41 -43.78
N THR A 24 0.70 2.82 -44.65
CA THR A 24 -0.22 1.75 -44.23
C THR A 24 0.50 0.49 -43.80
N LEU A 25 1.60 0.10 -44.48
CA LEU A 25 2.45 -1.03 -44.10
C LEU A 25 3.21 -0.77 -42.79
N ILE A 26 3.71 0.45 -42.58
CA ILE A 26 4.33 0.84 -41.31
C ILE A 26 3.31 0.81 -40.18
N CYS A 27 2.09 1.33 -40.37
CA CYS A 27 1.02 1.22 -39.38
C CYS A 27 0.63 -0.24 -39.11
N PHE A 28 0.61 -1.11 -40.12
CA PHE A 28 0.31 -2.53 -39.94
C PHE A 28 1.44 -3.29 -39.20
N ILE A 29 2.71 -2.97 -39.50
CA ILE A 29 3.87 -3.52 -38.79
C ILE A 29 3.92 -3.03 -37.35
N ILE A 30 3.60 -1.75 -37.09
CA ILE A 30 3.48 -1.20 -35.72
C ILE A 30 2.33 -1.87 -34.96
N PHE A 31 1.23 -2.23 -35.63
CA PHE A 31 0.11 -2.94 -35.01
C PHE A 31 0.44 -4.41 -34.71
N ILE A 32 1.25 -5.07 -35.55
CA ILE A 32 1.73 -6.44 -35.32
C ILE A 32 2.82 -6.50 -34.24
N PHE A 33 3.67 -5.48 -34.15
CA PHE A 33 4.72 -5.35 -33.12
C PHE A 33 4.25 -4.59 -31.88
N MET A 34 2.97 -4.22 -31.80
CA MET A 34 2.44 -3.60 -30.59
C MET A 34 2.49 -4.68 -29.50
N PRO A 35 3.30 -4.51 -28.43
CA PRO A 35 3.32 -5.48 -27.37
C PRO A 35 1.89 -5.55 -26.82
N SER A 36 1.29 -6.74 -26.90
CA SER A 36 0.01 -7.00 -26.25
C SER A 36 0.25 -6.80 -24.76
N VAL A 37 -0.13 -5.64 -24.24
CA VAL A 37 -0.06 -5.37 -22.81
C VAL A 37 -0.87 -6.49 -22.15
N PRO A 38 -0.24 -7.37 -21.36
CA PRO A 38 -0.96 -8.47 -20.75
C PRO A 38 -2.05 -7.89 -19.85
N LEU A 39 -3.25 -8.46 -19.90
CA LEU A 39 -4.39 -8.02 -19.07
C LEU A 39 -4.02 -7.95 -17.57
N ALA A 40 -3.15 -8.85 -17.11
CA ALA A 40 -2.60 -8.87 -15.76
C ALA A 40 -1.86 -7.56 -15.39
N GLN A 41 -1.13 -6.96 -16.32
CA GLN A 41 -0.39 -5.72 -16.09
C GLN A 41 -1.34 -4.52 -15.94
N ILE A 42 -2.49 -4.54 -16.62
CA ILE A 42 -3.54 -3.51 -16.47
C ILE A 42 -4.24 -3.65 -15.12
N ASP A 43 -4.48 -4.86 -14.66
CA ASP A 43 -5.12 -5.12 -13.36
C ASP A 43 -4.20 -4.76 -12.19
N GLU A 44 -2.90 -5.06 -12.27
CA GLU A 44 -1.91 -4.61 -11.29
C GLU A 44 -1.84 -3.08 -11.20
N VAL A 45 -1.82 -2.39 -12.35
CA VAL A 45 -1.81 -0.93 -12.39
C VAL A 45 -3.10 -0.35 -11.80
N LYS A 46 -4.26 -0.93 -12.08
CA LYS A 46 -5.54 -0.51 -11.47
C LYS A 46 -5.57 -0.72 -9.96
N GLU A 47 -5.09 -1.87 -9.48
CA GLU A 47 -5.01 -2.14 -8.04
C GLU A 47 -4.03 -1.19 -7.35
N MET A 48 -2.88 -0.92 -7.97
CA MET A 48 -1.91 0.07 -7.48
C MET A 48 -2.48 1.50 -7.43
N LEU A 49 -3.31 1.88 -8.41
CA LEU A 49 -4.01 3.17 -8.41
C LEU A 49 -4.99 3.27 -7.23
N LYS A 50 -5.74 2.20 -6.93
CA LYS A 50 -6.66 2.18 -5.77
C LYS A 50 -5.94 2.27 -4.43
N VAL A 51 -4.73 1.72 -4.34
CA VAL A 51 -3.92 1.72 -3.12
C VAL A 51 -3.40 3.13 -2.80
N THR A 52 -3.01 3.88 -3.83
CA THR A 52 -2.38 5.22 -3.67
C THR A 52 -3.38 6.37 -3.54
N GLU A 53 -4.64 6.16 -3.90
CA GLU A 53 -5.70 7.18 -3.82
C GLU A 53 -6.05 7.54 -2.37
N VAL A 54 -6.08 8.83 -2.03
CA VAL A 54 -6.62 9.28 -0.73
C VAL A 54 -8.10 8.96 -0.66
N TRP A 55 -8.51 8.20 0.35
CA TRP A 55 -9.90 7.80 0.52
C TRP A 55 -10.28 7.74 1.99
N THR A 56 -11.49 8.21 2.29
CA THR A 56 -12.11 8.13 3.62
C THR A 56 -13.53 7.57 3.46
N GLY A 57 -13.96 6.77 4.42
CA GLY A 57 -15.27 6.15 4.43
C GLY A 57 -15.29 4.87 5.25
N ASP A 58 -16.50 4.35 5.45
CA ASP A 58 -16.73 3.20 6.31
C ASP A 58 -16.60 1.86 5.56
N PHE A 59 -16.77 0.78 6.31
CA PHE A 59 -16.65 -0.60 5.82
C PHE A 59 -17.44 -0.87 4.53
N ASP A 60 -18.65 -0.32 4.39
CA ASP A 60 -19.46 -0.48 3.16
C ASP A 60 -18.77 0.08 1.92
N GLY A 61 -18.06 1.20 2.06
CA GLY A 61 -17.26 1.79 1.00
C GLY A 61 -16.04 0.93 0.65
N MET A 62 -15.38 0.37 1.66
CA MET A 62 -14.26 -0.55 1.47
C MET A 62 -14.70 -1.83 0.73
N VAL A 63 -15.86 -2.38 1.09
CA VAL A 63 -16.47 -3.55 0.43
C VAL A 63 -16.78 -3.26 -1.04
N LYS A 64 -17.34 -2.09 -1.36
CA LYS A 64 -17.60 -1.67 -2.75
C LYS A 64 -16.32 -1.56 -3.59
N ARG A 65 -15.25 -1.03 -3.00
CA ARG A 65 -13.93 -0.89 -3.65
C ARG A 65 -13.17 -2.22 -3.77
N ARG A 66 -13.55 -3.21 -2.93
CA ARG A 66 -12.91 -4.53 -2.79
C ARG A 66 -11.44 -4.50 -2.38
N VAL A 67 -11.03 -3.36 -1.81
CA VAL A 67 -9.68 -3.16 -1.29
C VAL A 67 -9.81 -2.54 0.08
N ILE A 68 -9.10 -3.12 1.05
CA ILE A 68 -8.91 -2.56 2.39
C ILE A 68 -7.41 -2.31 2.54
N ARG A 69 -7.03 -1.05 2.68
CA ARG A 69 -5.63 -0.63 2.83
C ARG A 69 -5.28 -0.61 4.31
N ALA A 70 -4.48 -1.57 4.74
CA ALA A 70 -4.05 -1.69 6.11
C ALA A 70 -2.68 -1.06 6.32
N LEU A 71 -2.62 0.02 7.11
CA LEU A 71 -1.37 0.59 7.56
C LEU A 71 -0.76 -0.31 8.63
N VAL A 72 0.46 -0.78 8.38
CA VAL A 72 1.21 -1.67 9.28
C VAL A 72 2.56 -1.08 9.61
N VAL A 73 3.12 -1.46 10.76
CA VAL A 73 4.44 -1.00 11.20
C VAL A 73 5.47 -2.10 10.99
N HIS A 74 6.55 -1.76 10.29
CA HIS A 74 7.62 -2.72 10.03
C HIS A 74 8.45 -3.01 11.29
N ASN A 75 8.40 -4.25 11.78
CA ASN A 75 9.32 -4.83 12.77
C ASN A 75 9.13 -6.36 12.81
N LYS A 76 10.04 -7.07 13.51
CA LYS A 76 10.02 -8.55 13.59
C LYS A 76 8.79 -9.16 14.26
N MET A 77 7.92 -8.37 14.90
CA MET A 77 6.74 -8.86 15.61
C MET A 77 5.43 -8.57 14.85
N LEU A 78 5.28 -7.37 14.29
CA LEU A 78 4.04 -6.90 13.67
C LEU A 78 3.96 -7.24 12.18
N TYR A 79 4.92 -6.74 11.39
CA TYR A 79 4.96 -6.94 9.96
C TYR A 79 6.42 -6.92 9.48
N PHE A 80 6.86 -7.97 8.80
CA PHE A 80 8.18 -8.04 8.19
C PHE A 80 8.16 -8.92 6.95
N LEU A 81 9.24 -8.80 6.17
CA LEU A 81 9.49 -9.64 5.00
C LEU A 81 10.58 -10.65 5.36
N ASP A 82 10.28 -11.93 5.15
CA ASP A 82 11.21 -13.05 5.21
C ASP A 82 11.47 -13.51 3.77
N GLY A 83 12.53 -12.98 3.17
CA GLY A 83 12.73 -13.01 1.72
C GLY A 83 11.56 -12.35 0.99
N ALA A 84 10.89 -13.10 0.11
CA ALA A 84 9.69 -12.65 -0.60
C ALA A 84 8.38 -12.86 0.21
N THR A 85 8.45 -13.45 1.41
CA THR A 85 7.26 -13.84 2.17
C THR A 85 6.91 -12.81 3.22
N GLN A 86 5.66 -12.37 3.26
CA GLN A 86 5.15 -11.49 4.31
C GLN A 86 4.83 -12.30 5.58
N ARG A 87 5.19 -11.75 6.74
CA ARG A 87 5.08 -12.38 8.06
C ARG A 87 4.74 -11.36 9.15
N GLY A 88 4.30 -11.85 10.29
CA GLY A 88 4.12 -11.08 11.53
C GLY A 88 2.67 -11.06 11.99
N THR A 89 2.46 -10.73 13.26
CA THR A 89 1.14 -10.81 13.90
C THR A 89 0.08 -9.92 13.24
N SER A 90 0.47 -8.74 12.75
CA SER A 90 -0.44 -7.85 12.01
C SER A 90 -0.74 -8.40 10.62
N TYR A 91 0.24 -9.03 9.95
CA TYR A 91 0.01 -9.70 8.68
C TYR A 91 -0.97 -10.86 8.83
N ASP A 92 -0.67 -11.79 9.75
CA ASP A 92 -1.48 -12.99 9.96
C ASP A 92 -2.91 -12.63 10.40
N GLY A 93 -3.05 -11.71 11.35
CA GLY A 93 -4.36 -11.26 11.83
C GLY A 93 -5.21 -10.59 10.74
N LEU A 94 -4.59 -9.78 9.88
CA LEU A 94 -5.29 -9.15 8.76
C LEU A 94 -5.61 -10.12 7.62
N LYS A 95 -4.79 -11.16 7.41
CA LYS A 95 -5.12 -12.24 6.47
C LYS A 95 -6.27 -13.10 6.96
N GLU A 96 -6.35 -13.37 8.25
CA GLU A 96 -7.54 -14.01 8.83
C GLU A 96 -8.78 -13.12 8.74
N PHE A 97 -8.63 -11.81 8.96
CA PHE A 97 -9.71 -10.84 8.74
C PHE A 97 -10.18 -10.84 7.27
N GLU A 98 -9.27 -10.83 6.29
CA GLU A 98 -9.57 -10.94 4.86
C GLU A 98 -10.37 -12.22 4.56
N GLN A 99 -9.95 -13.36 5.09
CA GLN A 99 -10.68 -14.62 4.92
C GLN A 99 -12.08 -14.55 5.54
N PHE A 100 -12.17 -14.01 6.77
CA PHE A 100 -13.43 -13.88 7.50
C PHE A 100 -14.45 -13.02 6.74
N ILE A 101 -14.06 -11.84 6.25
CA ILE A 101 -14.99 -10.95 5.52
C ILE A 101 -15.46 -11.57 4.22
N ASN A 102 -14.56 -12.24 3.48
CA ASN A 102 -14.92 -12.90 2.22
C ASN A 102 -15.87 -14.08 2.43
N LYS A 103 -15.67 -14.85 3.52
CA LYS A 103 -16.58 -15.92 3.93
C LYS A 103 -17.94 -15.36 4.36
N LYS A 104 -17.96 -14.31 5.19
CA LYS A 104 -19.17 -13.68 5.72
C LYS A 104 -20.02 -13.04 4.60
N LEU A 105 -19.38 -12.35 3.66
CA LEU A 105 -20.05 -11.64 2.56
C LEU A 105 -20.29 -12.52 1.33
N LYS A 106 -19.83 -13.78 1.33
CA LYS A 106 -20.00 -14.74 0.22
C LYS A 106 -19.54 -14.15 -1.13
N THR A 107 -18.38 -13.49 -1.14
CA THR A 107 -17.84 -12.75 -2.29
C THR A 107 -17.52 -13.61 -3.53
N ARG A 108 -17.54 -14.95 -3.38
CA ARG A 108 -17.28 -15.94 -4.44
C ARG A 108 -16.01 -15.59 -5.22
N THR A 109 -16.14 -15.29 -6.51
CA THR A 109 -15.02 -15.02 -7.43
C THR A 109 -14.38 -13.66 -7.17
N LEU A 110 -15.16 -12.68 -6.72
CA LEU A 110 -14.72 -11.29 -6.63
C LEU A 110 -14.45 -10.91 -5.17
N LYS A 111 -13.28 -11.33 -4.71
CA LYS A 111 -12.85 -11.17 -3.31
C LYS A 111 -12.49 -9.73 -2.96
N ILE A 112 -12.65 -9.41 -1.69
CA ILE A 112 -12.09 -8.21 -1.06
C ILE A 112 -10.67 -8.55 -0.62
N ASN A 113 -9.70 -7.71 -1.00
CA ASN A 113 -8.30 -7.92 -0.67
C ASN A 113 -7.85 -6.92 0.39
N VAL A 114 -7.03 -7.37 1.34
CA VAL A 114 -6.32 -6.50 2.27
C VAL A 114 -4.91 -6.25 1.71
N VAL A 115 -4.59 -4.98 1.49
CA VAL A 115 -3.28 -4.52 1.03
C VAL A 115 -2.51 -3.94 2.21
N PHE A 116 -1.28 -4.41 2.40
CA PHE A 116 -0.41 -4.00 3.49
C PHE A 116 0.44 -2.81 3.06
N ILE A 117 0.35 -1.70 3.79
CA ILE A 117 1.10 -0.48 3.54
C ILE A 117 2.01 -0.22 4.75
N PRO A 118 3.31 -0.56 4.66
CA PRO A 118 4.23 -0.30 5.74
C PRO A 118 4.47 1.20 5.92
N VAL A 119 4.31 1.69 7.15
CA VAL A 119 4.60 3.08 7.54
C VAL A 119 5.41 3.11 8.83
N THR A 120 6.12 4.21 9.04
CA THR A 120 6.76 4.46 10.34
C THR A 120 5.69 4.76 11.39
N ARG A 121 5.91 4.32 12.62
CA ARG A 121 4.85 4.32 13.63
C ARG A 121 4.44 5.72 14.11
N ASP A 122 5.30 6.72 13.99
CA ASP A 122 4.99 8.15 14.15
C ASP A 122 4.02 8.66 13.07
N LYS A 123 4.09 8.12 11.84
CA LYS A 123 3.22 8.49 10.71
C LYS A 123 1.92 7.72 10.67
N LEU A 124 1.79 6.63 11.43
CA LEU A 124 0.66 5.70 11.37
C LEU A 124 -0.71 6.39 11.54
N LEU A 125 -0.92 7.05 12.69
CA LEU A 125 -2.21 7.72 12.97
C LEU A 125 -2.44 8.95 12.10
N PRO A 126 -1.43 9.82 11.84
CA PRO A 126 -1.59 10.90 10.88
C PRO A 126 -1.94 10.43 9.46
N ALA A 127 -1.37 9.31 9.00
CA ALA A 127 -1.68 8.74 7.69
C ALA A 127 -3.11 8.17 7.64
N LEU A 128 -3.55 7.51 8.71
CA LEU A 128 -4.92 7.01 8.83
C LEU A 128 -5.93 8.17 8.77
N ALA A 129 -5.72 9.22 9.57
CA ALA A 129 -6.60 10.39 9.60
C ALA A 129 -6.63 11.15 8.25
N LYS A 130 -5.56 11.07 7.46
CA LYS A 130 -5.49 11.63 6.10
C LYS A 130 -6.10 10.73 5.02
N GLY A 131 -6.61 9.55 5.36
CA GLY A 131 -7.19 8.61 4.39
C GLY A 131 -6.15 7.93 3.49
N LEU A 132 -4.89 7.85 3.92
CA LEU A 132 -3.84 7.10 3.21
C LEU A 132 -3.90 5.58 3.46
N GLY A 133 -4.73 5.17 4.43
CA GLY A 133 -5.15 3.81 4.64
C GLY A 133 -6.55 3.80 5.24
N ASP A 134 -7.16 2.63 5.27
CA ASP A 134 -8.54 2.42 5.71
C ASP A 134 -8.58 1.90 7.16
N ILE A 135 -7.55 1.14 7.56
CA ILE A 135 -7.36 0.63 8.93
C ILE A 135 -5.88 0.69 9.33
N ALA A 136 -5.59 0.72 10.63
CA ALA A 136 -4.23 0.61 11.17
C ALA A 136 -4.09 -0.60 12.10
N ALA A 137 -3.15 -1.49 11.81
CA ALA A 137 -2.84 -2.67 12.62
C ALA A 137 -1.39 -2.61 13.10
N ALA A 138 -1.21 -2.16 14.35
CA ALA A 138 0.14 -1.91 14.86
C ALA A 138 0.27 -2.00 16.39
N ASN A 139 -0.49 -2.86 17.07
CA ASN A 139 -0.49 -2.98 18.53
C ASN A 139 -0.57 -1.61 19.24
N LEU A 140 -1.69 -0.91 19.04
CA LEU A 140 -1.89 0.45 19.54
C LEU A 140 -2.63 0.42 20.88
N THR A 141 -2.05 1.09 21.88
CA THR A 141 -2.76 1.41 23.13
C THR A 141 -3.83 2.46 22.86
N ILE A 142 -5.03 2.21 23.35
CA ILE A 142 -6.14 3.16 23.28
C ILE A 142 -5.90 4.25 24.32
N THR A 143 -5.73 5.50 23.91
CA THR A 143 -5.58 6.66 24.82
C THR A 143 -6.60 7.75 24.48
N PRO A 144 -6.97 8.64 25.43
CA PRO A 144 -7.87 9.76 25.16
C PRO A 144 -7.39 10.67 24.02
N GLU A 145 -6.08 10.89 23.89
CA GLU A 145 -5.48 11.73 22.86
C GLU A 145 -5.63 11.08 21.48
N ARG A 146 -5.42 9.76 21.38
CA ARG A 146 -5.59 9.03 20.12
C ARG A 146 -7.05 8.93 19.71
N LYS A 147 -7.98 8.80 20.66
CA LYS A 147 -9.43 8.82 20.39
C LYS A 147 -9.95 10.14 19.81
N LYS A 148 -9.21 11.24 19.96
CA LYS A 148 -9.58 12.53 19.33
C LYS A 148 -9.29 12.57 17.83
N ILE A 149 -8.43 11.68 17.33
CA ILE A 149 -7.98 11.69 15.93
C ILE A 149 -8.47 10.49 15.13
N VAL A 150 -8.73 9.36 15.78
CA VAL A 150 -9.15 8.11 15.13
C VAL A 150 -10.07 7.30 16.04
N ASP A 151 -10.91 6.47 15.43
CA ASP A 151 -11.68 5.45 16.14
C ASP A 151 -10.87 4.16 16.34
N PHE A 152 -11.24 3.38 17.35
CA PHE A 152 -10.63 2.10 17.68
C PHE A 152 -11.68 0.99 17.63
N SER A 153 -11.24 -0.22 17.25
CA SER A 153 -12.04 -1.43 17.47
C SER A 153 -12.16 -1.73 18.96
N ASP A 154 -12.97 -2.73 19.28
CA ASP A 154 -12.85 -3.41 20.57
C ASP A 154 -11.40 -3.88 20.77
N PRO A 155 -10.86 -3.76 22.00
CA PRO A 155 -9.47 -4.10 22.27
C PRO A 155 -9.24 -5.60 22.10
N LEU A 156 -8.20 -5.96 21.36
CA LEU A 156 -7.79 -7.36 21.20
C LEU A 156 -7.17 -7.93 22.49
N LEU A 157 -6.61 -7.07 23.34
CA LEU A 157 -5.97 -7.42 24.61
C LEU A 157 -6.30 -6.35 25.65
N THR A 158 -6.53 -6.77 26.89
CA THR A 158 -6.76 -5.90 28.04
C THR A 158 -5.90 -6.34 29.22
N GLY A 159 -5.71 -5.48 30.22
CA GLY A 159 -4.89 -5.80 31.40
C GLY A 159 -3.40 -5.95 31.10
N VAL A 160 -2.88 -5.17 30.15
CA VAL A 160 -1.47 -5.23 29.75
C VAL A 160 -0.58 -4.59 30.81
N SER A 161 0.48 -5.29 31.23
CA SER A 161 1.52 -4.75 32.11
C SER A 161 2.62 -4.07 31.31
N GLU A 162 2.97 -2.85 31.68
CA GLU A 162 4.12 -2.12 31.16
C GLU A 162 5.33 -2.39 32.07
N ILE A 163 6.39 -2.98 31.51
CA ILE A 163 7.53 -3.46 32.29
C ILE A 163 8.75 -2.61 31.96
N LEU A 164 9.37 -2.04 33.00
CA LEU A 164 10.67 -1.39 32.88
C LEU A 164 11.75 -2.44 32.61
N ILE A 165 12.53 -2.22 31.55
CA ILE A 165 13.67 -3.09 31.21
C ILE A 165 14.96 -2.38 31.59
N THR A 166 15.81 -3.05 32.38
CA THR A 166 17.10 -2.52 32.83
C THR A 166 18.24 -3.46 32.43
N GLY A 167 19.48 -2.94 32.38
CA GLY A 167 20.67 -3.75 32.15
C GLY A 167 21.11 -4.53 33.40
N PRO A 168 21.97 -5.56 33.27
CA PRO A 168 22.43 -6.38 34.40
C PRO A 168 23.17 -5.59 35.51
N ALA A 169 23.81 -4.47 35.14
CA ALA A 169 24.53 -3.60 36.08
C ALA A 169 23.65 -2.47 36.64
N ALA A 170 22.38 -2.38 36.24
CA ALA A 170 21.50 -1.32 36.71
C ALA A 170 21.12 -1.55 38.18
N PRO A 171 20.97 -0.47 38.99
CA PRO A 171 20.42 -0.57 40.33
C PRO A 171 19.03 -1.21 40.31
N ALA A 172 18.69 -1.96 41.37
CA ALA A 172 17.36 -2.53 41.51
C ALA A 172 16.31 -1.40 41.63
N ILE A 173 15.31 -1.42 40.76
CA ILE A 173 14.16 -0.52 40.76
C ILE A 173 12.96 -1.32 41.28
N LYS A 174 12.39 -0.94 42.42
CA LYS A 174 11.26 -1.64 43.06
C LYS A 174 9.94 -0.91 42.88
N CYS A 175 9.98 0.42 42.83
CA CYS A 175 8.82 1.26 42.63
C CYS A 175 9.12 2.40 41.65
N LEU A 176 8.08 3.16 41.29
CA LEU A 176 8.20 4.28 40.36
C LEU A 176 9.10 5.40 40.90
N ASP A 177 9.07 5.65 42.22
CA ASP A 177 9.84 6.72 42.86
C ASP A 177 11.37 6.51 42.71
N ASP A 178 11.81 5.26 42.59
CA ASP A 178 13.22 4.90 42.36
C ASP A 178 13.75 5.41 41.00
N LEU A 179 12.86 5.79 40.07
CA LEU A 179 13.20 6.41 38.79
C LEU A 179 13.53 7.91 38.91
N THR A 180 13.32 8.52 40.07
CA THR A 180 13.62 9.95 40.26
C THR A 180 15.09 10.23 39.99
N GLY A 181 15.35 11.21 39.11
CA GLY A 181 16.70 11.59 38.69
C GLY A 181 17.43 10.55 37.83
N LYS A 182 16.73 9.50 37.36
CA LYS A 182 17.27 8.54 36.39
C LYS A 182 16.90 9.00 34.97
N GLU A 183 17.79 8.74 34.02
CA GLU A 183 17.49 8.87 32.61
C GLU A 183 16.71 7.63 32.14
N VAL A 184 15.56 7.84 31.50
CA VAL A 184 14.71 6.79 30.95
C VAL A 184 14.49 7.06 29.47
N HIS A 185 14.82 6.09 28.63
CA HIS A 185 14.56 6.18 27.20
C HIS A 185 13.24 5.48 26.86
N VAL A 186 12.31 6.24 26.30
CA VAL A 186 11.07 5.73 25.72
C VAL A 186 11.01 6.09 24.24
N ARG A 187 10.11 5.42 23.52
CA ARG A 187 9.88 5.74 22.12
C ARG A 187 8.92 6.93 22.04
N PRO A 188 9.27 8.07 21.40
CA PRO A 188 8.40 9.26 21.45
C PRO A 188 6.96 9.08 20.94
N SER A 189 6.71 8.06 20.11
CA SER A 189 5.35 7.71 19.62
C SER A 189 4.77 6.45 20.28
N SER A 190 5.28 5.99 21.42
CA SER A 190 4.60 5.01 22.28
C SER A 190 3.53 5.65 23.15
N SER A 191 2.84 4.84 23.96
CA SER A 191 1.98 5.33 25.04
C SER A 191 2.74 5.48 26.38
N TYR A 192 3.90 4.84 26.51
CA TYR A 192 4.86 5.02 27.60
C TYR A 192 5.68 6.29 27.40
#